data_AF-D3Z1L4-F1
#
_entry.id   AF-D3Z1L4-F1
#
_cell.length_a   1.000
_cell.length_b   1.000
_cell.length_c   1.000
_cell.angle_alpha   90.00
_cell.angle_beta   90.00
_cell.angle_gamma   90.00
#
_symmetry.space_group_name_H-M   'P 1'
#
loop_
_entity.id
_entity.type
_entity.pdbx_description
1 polymer ?
#
loop_
_entity_poly.entity_id
_entity_poly.type
_entity_poly.pdbx_seq_one_letter_code
_entity_poly.pdbx_strand_id
1 'polypeptide(L)'
;MASTGSQASDKNKIFGFFNDGEPPTKKPRKLLPSLKTKKPRELVLVIGTGISAAVAPQVPALKSWKGLIQALLDAAIDFDLLEDEESKKFQKCLHEDKNLVHVAHDLIQKLSPRTSNVRSTFFKDCLYEVFDDLESKMEDSGKQLLQSVLHLMENGALVLTTNFDNLLELYAADQGKQLESLDLTDEKKVLEWAQEKRKLSVLHIHGVYTNPSGIVLHPAGYQNVLRNTEVMREIQKLYENKSFLFLGCGWTVDDTTFQALFLEAVKH
;
A
#
# COMPACT_ATOMS: atom_id res chain seq x y z
N MET A 1 -27.90 -5.21 -73.75
CA MET A 1 -26.51 -4.71 -73.82
C MET A 1 -26.10 -4.31 -72.42
N ALA A 2 -25.17 -5.06 -71.85
CA ALA A 2 -24.50 -4.73 -70.60
C ALA A 2 -23.35 -3.74 -70.88
N SER A 3 -23.08 -2.83 -69.96
CA SER A 3 -21.77 -2.18 -69.85
C SER A 3 -21.49 -1.84 -68.39
N THR A 4 -20.35 -2.32 -67.96
CA THR A 4 -19.76 -2.33 -66.62
C THR A 4 -18.71 -1.24 -66.50
N GLY A 5 -18.66 -0.59 -65.31
CA GLY A 5 -17.42 -0.32 -64.56
C GLY A 5 -16.44 0.76 -65.05
N SER A 6 -16.16 1.71 -64.16
CA SER A 6 -14.78 2.15 -63.87
C SER A 6 -14.71 2.77 -62.48
N GLN A 7 -13.72 2.31 -61.70
CA GLN A 7 -13.37 2.71 -60.34
C GLN A 7 -12.68 4.08 -60.33
N ALA A 8 -12.89 4.86 -59.26
CA ALA A 8 -11.93 5.88 -58.84
C ALA A 8 -11.72 5.76 -57.32
N SER A 9 -10.45 5.59 -56.97
CA SER A 9 -9.92 5.14 -55.70
C SER A 9 -9.66 6.27 -54.70
N ASP A 10 -9.70 5.86 -53.43
CA ASP A 10 -9.29 6.53 -52.20
C ASP A 10 -8.10 7.49 -52.32
N LYS A 11 -8.35 8.80 -52.14
CA LYS A 11 -7.31 9.80 -51.81
C LYS A 11 -7.77 10.96 -50.89
N ASN A 12 -8.79 10.78 -50.06
CA ASN A 12 -9.17 11.78 -49.04
C ASN A 12 -9.21 11.20 -47.62
N LYS A 13 -8.09 10.59 -47.20
CA LYS A 13 -7.89 10.09 -45.83
C LYS A 13 -6.59 10.60 -45.20
N ILE A 14 -6.25 11.87 -45.44
CA ILE A 14 -5.16 12.56 -44.74
C ILE A 14 -5.60 14.01 -44.61
N PHE A 15 -6.13 14.39 -43.45
CA PHE A 15 -5.97 15.67 -42.76
C PHE A 15 -6.98 15.68 -41.60
N GLY A 16 -6.45 15.42 -40.40
CA GLY A 16 -7.20 15.33 -39.17
C GLY A 16 -7.78 16.69 -38.75
N PHE A 17 -9.08 16.67 -38.46
CA PHE A 17 -9.70 17.71 -37.64
C PHE A 17 -9.29 17.46 -36.18
N PHE A 18 -8.46 18.35 -35.64
CA PHE A 18 -8.37 18.55 -34.20
C PHE A 18 -9.72 19.10 -33.73
N ASN A 19 -10.45 18.28 -32.98
CA ASN A 19 -11.52 18.77 -32.13
C ASN A 19 -11.11 18.37 -30.72
N ASP A 20 -10.66 19.36 -29.95
CA ASP A 20 -10.36 19.24 -28.53
C ASP A 20 -11.66 18.92 -27.79
N GLY A 21 -11.96 17.63 -27.66
CA GLY A 21 -13.02 17.14 -26.80
C GLY A 21 -12.55 17.18 -25.37
N GLU A 22 -13.22 17.98 -24.53
CA GLU A 22 -13.12 17.87 -23.07
C GLU A 22 -13.20 16.39 -22.65
N PRO A 23 -12.37 15.95 -21.69
CA PRO A 23 -12.46 14.60 -21.18
C PRO A 23 -13.88 14.38 -20.65
N PRO A 24 -14.56 13.28 -21.01
CA PRO A 24 -15.94 13.06 -20.60
C PRO A 24 -16.03 13.14 -19.08
N THR A 25 -16.86 14.06 -18.57
CA THR A 25 -17.18 14.19 -17.15
C THR A 25 -17.66 12.82 -16.65
N LYS A 26 -16.79 12.08 -15.96
CA LYS A 26 -17.14 10.79 -15.38
C LYS A 26 -18.29 11.03 -14.40
N LYS A 27 -19.47 10.45 -14.67
CA LYS A 27 -20.58 10.44 -13.71
C LYS A 27 -20.01 9.99 -12.35
N PRO A 28 -20.31 10.70 -11.24
CA PRO A 28 -19.83 10.29 -9.92
C PRO A 28 -20.25 8.84 -9.69
N ARG A 29 -19.27 7.96 -9.45
CA ARG A 29 -19.53 6.55 -9.20
C ARG A 29 -20.47 6.45 -8.01
N LYS A 30 -21.62 5.81 -8.19
CA LYS A 30 -22.60 5.65 -7.10
C LYS A 30 -21.98 4.74 -6.04
N LEU A 31 -21.90 5.22 -4.79
CA LEU A 31 -21.61 4.37 -3.64
C LEU A 31 -22.66 3.26 -3.54
N LEU A 32 -22.23 2.08 -3.10
CA LEU A 32 -23.16 0.99 -2.78
C LEU A 32 -24.19 1.50 -1.78
N PRO A 33 -25.51 1.32 -2.02
CA PRO A 33 -26.55 1.79 -1.10
C PRO A 33 -26.36 1.30 0.33
N SER A 34 -25.84 0.08 0.51
CA SER A 34 -25.51 -0.51 1.81
C SER A 34 -24.45 0.26 2.58
N LEU A 35 -23.52 0.94 1.91
CA LEU A 35 -22.50 1.75 2.58
C LEU A 35 -23.07 3.04 3.14
N LYS A 36 -24.12 3.60 2.51
CA LYS A 36 -24.73 4.88 2.92
C LYS A 36 -25.40 4.84 4.29
N THR A 37 -25.76 3.64 4.76
CA THR A 37 -26.42 3.44 6.04
C THR A 37 -25.45 3.03 7.15
N LYS A 38 -24.19 2.75 6.82
CA LYS A 38 -23.17 2.29 7.78
C LYS A 38 -22.63 3.45 8.59
N LYS A 39 -22.51 3.26 9.90
CA LYS A 39 -21.82 4.18 10.80
C LYS A 39 -20.31 3.93 10.75
N PRO A 40 -19.45 4.93 11.01
CA PRO A 40 -17.99 4.75 10.97
C PRO A 40 -17.49 3.60 11.86
N ARG A 41 -18.04 3.45 13.08
CA ARG A 41 -17.76 2.31 13.97
C ARG A 41 -18.09 0.92 13.41
N GLU A 42 -18.87 0.82 12.34
CA GLU A 42 -19.15 -0.46 11.66
C GLU A 42 -18.14 -0.76 10.55
N LEU A 43 -17.14 0.10 10.36
CA LEU A 43 -16.19 0.02 9.27
C LEU A 43 -14.80 -0.40 9.75
N VAL A 44 -14.16 -1.22 8.92
CA VAL A 44 -12.70 -1.40 8.91
C VAL A 44 -12.22 -0.87 7.56
N LEU A 45 -11.41 0.18 7.57
CA LEU A 45 -10.83 0.74 6.35
C LEU A 45 -9.54 0.01 6.04
N VAL A 46 -9.48 -0.58 4.84
CA VAL A 46 -8.26 -1.18 4.29
C VAL A 46 -7.65 -0.17 3.35
N ILE A 47 -6.52 0.42 3.73
CA ILE A 47 -5.82 1.45 2.95
C ILE A 47 -4.74 0.76 2.11
N GLY A 48 -4.83 0.89 0.79
CA GLY A 48 -3.81 0.44 -0.16
C GLY A 48 -2.97 1.60 -0.71
N THR A 49 -2.00 1.25 -1.54
CA THR A 49 -1.03 2.20 -2.12
C THR A 49 -1.68 3.28 -2.98
N GLY A 50 -2.89 3.06 -3.51
CA GLY A 50 -3.63 4.08 -4.25
C GLY A 50 -3.99 5.32 -3.42
N ILE A 51 -4.10 5.18 -2.09
CA ILE A 51 -4.26 6.33 -1.20
C ILE A 51 -2.94 7.08 -1.08
N SER A 52 -1.85 6.40 -0.75
CA SER A 52 -0.52 7.01 -0.67
C SER A 52 -0.11 7.71 -1.98
N ALA A 53 -0.40 7.08 -3.12
CA ALA A 53 -0.16 7.64 -4.45
C ALA A 53 -1.04 8.87 -4.77
N ALA A 54 -2.24 8.97 -4.21
CA ALA A 54 -3.07 10.16 -4.33
C ALA A 54 -2.63 11.27 -3.36
N VAL A 55 -2.02 10.91 -2.24
CA VAL A 55 -1.56 11.85 -1.21
C VAL A 55 -0.26 12.53 -1.61
N ALA A 56 0.70 11.75 -2.10
CA ALA A 56 2.02 12.22 -2.49
C ALA A 56 2.38 11.65 -3.88
N PRO A 57 1.70 12.12 -4.96
CA PRO A 57 1.81 11.59 -6.31
C PRO A 57 3.19 11.81 -6.96
N GLN A 58 4.05 12.63 -6.38
CA GLN A 58 5.43 12.82 -6.81
C GLN A 58 6.38 11.75 -6.29
N VAL A 59 5.98 10.95 -5.29
CA VAL A 59 6.84 9.92 -4.67
C VAL A 59 6.66 8.58 -5.40
N PRO A 60 7.65 8.11 -6.20
CA PRO A 60 7.48 6.90 -7.00
C PRO A 60 7.26 5.63 -6.16
N ALA A 61 7.91 5.55 -4.99
CA ALA A 61 7.82 4.42 -4.07
C ALA A 61 6.39 4.15 -3.57
N LEU A 62 5.53 5.18 -3.52
CA LEU A 62 4.15 5.07 -3.07
C LEU A 62 3.18 4.58 -4.16
N LYS A 63 3.61 4.56 -5.42
CA LYS A 63 2.72 4.27 -6.56
C LYS A 63 2.53 2.78 -6.80
N SER A 64 3.53 1.97 -6.49
CA SER A 64 3.51 0.53 -6.76
C SER A 64 4.59 -0.20 -6.00
N TRP A 65 4.39 -1.51 -5.83
CA TRP A 65 5.40 -2.41 -5.27
C TRP A 65 6.71 -2.40 -6.06
N LYS A 66 6.63 -2.38 -7.40
CA LYS A 66 7.80 -2.22 -8.28
C LYS A 66 8.52 -0.90 -8.01
N GLY A 67 7.77 0.19 -7.87
CA GLY A 67 8.32 1.51 -7.55
C GLY A 67 9.02 1.54 -6.19
N LEU A 68 8.48 0.87 -5.18
CA LEU A 68 9.12 0.73 -3.88
C LEU A 68 10.43 -0.07 -3.97
N ILE A 69 10.42 -1.23 -4.61
CA ILE A 69 11.65 -2.03 -4.77
C ILE A 69 12.70 -1.25 -5.57
N GLN A 70 12.29 -0.53 -6.62
CA GLN A 70 13.19 0.32 -7.38
C GLN A 70 13.81 1.39 -6.49
N ALA A 71 13.01 2.11 -5.70
CA ALA A 71 13.51 3.16 -4.82
C ALA A 71 14.46 2.62 -3.73
N LEU A 72 14.18 1.43 -3.18
CA LEU A 72 15.09 0.77 -2.24
C LEU A 72 16.40 0.34 -2.91
N LEU A 73 16.34 -0.13 -4.16
CA LEU A 73 17.52 -0.48 -4.94
C LEU A 73 18.36 0.74 -5.28
N ASP A 74 17.71 1.85 -5.67
CA ASP A 74 18.38 3.12 -5.97
C ASP A 74 19.08 3.66 -4.71
N ALA A 75 18.38 3.71 -3.57
CA ALA A 75 18.99 4.10 -2.29
C ALA A 75 20.15 3.19 -1.89
N ALA A 76 20.05 1.88 -2.15
CA ALA A 76 21.14 0.95 -1.88
C ALA A 76 22.38 1.20 -2.76
N ILE A 77 22.17 1.59 -4.02
CA ILE A 77 23.24 1.98 -4.96
C ILE A 77 23.86 3.30 -4.51
N ASP A 78 23.05 4.29 -4.14
CA ASP A 78 23.51 5.61 -3.71
C ASP A 78 24.34 5.54 -2.41
N PHE A 79 24.03 4.59 -1.53
CA PHE A 79 24.82 4.28 -0.33
C PHE A 79 26.01 3.33 -0.58
N ASP A 80 26.29 2.94 -1.82
CA ASP A 80 27.38 2.03 -2.21
C ASP A 80 27.31 0.67 -1.48
N LEU A 81 26.11 0.11 -1.33
CA LEU A 81 25.83 -1.12 -0.59
C LEU A 81 25.84 -2.39 -1.45
N LEU A 82 25.91 -2.23 -2.77
CA LEU A 82 25.81 -3.31 -3.75
C LEU A 82 26.94 -3.19 -4.78
N GLU A 83 27.57 -4.31 -5.11
CA GLU A 83 28.53 -4.34 -6.22
C GLU A 83 27.82 -4.11 -7.56
N ASP A 84 28.53 -3.56 -8.55
CA ASP A 84 27.99 -3.24 -9.88
C ASP A 84 27.23 -4.41 -10.54
N GLU A 85 27.77 -5.63 -10.42
CA GLU A 85 27.14 -6.83 -11.00
C GLU A 85 25.88 -7.24 -10.25
N GLU A 86 25.83 -7.02 -8.93
CA GLU A 86 24.64 -7.28 -8.12
C GLU A 86 23.54 -6.28 -8.45
N SER A 87 23.88 -4.99 -8.55
CA SER A 87 22.99 -3.92 -8.96
C SER A 87 22.36 -4.20 -10.32
N LYS A 88 23.16 -4.58 -11.32
CA LYS A 88 22.66 -4.99 -12.65
C LYS A 88 21.72 -6.19 -12.58
N LYS A 89 22.01 -7.18 -11.73
CA LYS A 89 21.17 -8.37 -11.55
C LYS A 89 19.81 -7.99 -10.97
N PHE A 90 19.77 -7.17 -9.91
CA PHE A 90 18.52 -6.70 -9.32
C PHE A 90 17.72 -5.86 -10.31
N GLN A 91 18.36 -4.91 -11.00
CA GLN A 91 17.70 -4.12 -12.04
C GLN A 91 17.10 -5.02 -13.12
N LYS A 92 17.84 -6.00 -13.64
CA LYS A 92 17.33 -6.95 -14.64
C LYS A 92 16.11 -7.72 -14.14
N CYS A 93 16.16 -8.26 -12.92
CA CYS A 93 15.03 -8.98 -12.34
C CYS A 93 13.78 -8.10 -12.18
N LEU A 94 13.97 -6.83 -11.82
CA LEU A 94 12.89 -5.86 -11.66
C LEU A 94 12.28 -5.42 -13.01
N HIS A 95 13.11 -5.30 -14.06
CA HIS A 95 12.66 -4.97 -15.41
C HIS A 95 11.88 -6.11 -16.06
N GLU A 96 12.29 -7.36 -15.83
CA GLU A 96 11.63 -8.56 -16.37
C GLU A 96 10.31 -8.91 -15.64
N ASP A 97 9.87 -8.08 -14.68
CA ASP A 97 8.68 -8.32 -13.84
C ASP A 97 8.64 -9.73 -13.23
N LYS A 98 9.82 -10.28 -12.93
CA LYS A 98 9.95 -11.52 -12.17
C LYS A 98 9.31 -11.34 -10.81
N ASN A 99 8.84 -12.45 -10.22
CA ASN A 99 8.13 -12.50 -8.95
C ASN A 99 8.69 -11.47 -7.93
N LEU A 100 8.04 -10.31 -7.84
CA LEU A 100 8.60 -9.12 -7.18
C LEU A 100 8.80 -9.34 -5.68
N VAL A 101 8.06 -10.28 -5.09
CA VAL A 101 8.23 -10.71 -3.70
C VAL A 101 9.61 -11.33 -3.50
N HIS A 102 10.08 -12.17 -4.43
CA HIS A 102 11.41 -12.77 -4.34
C HIS A 102 12.50 -11.72 -4.52
N VAL A 103 12.33 -10.78 -5.47
CA VAL A 103 13.28 -9.68 -5.67
C VAL A 103 13.41 -8.82 -4.42
N ALA A 104 12.27 -8.45 -3.81
CA ALA A 104 12.25 -7.69 -2.57
C ALA A 104 12.89 -8.46 -1.41
N HIS A 105 12.59 -9.76 -1.29
CA HIS A 105 13.17 -10.62 -0.26
C HIS A 105 14.70 -10.69 -0.36
N ASP A 106 15.23 -10.97 -1.56
CA ASP A 106 16.67 -11.05 -1.81
C ASP A 106 17.36 -9.71 -1.54
N LEU A 107 16.75 -8.60 -1.94
CA LEU A 107 17.26 -7.25 -1.68
C LEU A 107 17.31 -6.98 -0.17
N ILE A 108 16.25 -7.25 0.59
CA ILE A 108 16.25 -7.08 2.05
C ILE A 108 17.32 -7.94 2.72
N GLN A 109 17.46 -9.22 2.33
CA GLN A 109 18.48 -10.08 2.94
C GLN A 109 19.88 -9.53 2.74
N LYS A 110 20.15 -8.95 1.57
CA LYS A 110 21.41 -8.29 1.26
C LYS A 110 21.61 -7.03 2.11
N LEU A 111 20.56 -6.22 2.27
CA LEU A 111 20.58 -4.98 3.08
C LEU A 111 20.48 -5.21 4.59
N SER A 112 20.16 -6.43 5.04
CA SER A 112 20.04 -6.81 6.45
C SER A 112 20.78 -8.12 6.77
N PRO A 113 22.12 -8.20 6.63
CA PRO A 113 22.85 -9.43 6.90
C PRO A 113 22.71 -9.83 8.38
N ARG A 114 22.46 -11.11 8.65
CA ARG A 114 22.23 -11.67 10.01
C ARG A 114 23.47 -11.70 10.93
N THR A 115 24.50 -10.90 10.65
CA THR A 115 25.72 -10.88 11.48
C THR A 115 25.50 -10.03 12.72
N SER A 116 25.70 -10.62 13.90
CA SER A 116 25.42 -10.10 15.25
C SER A 116 26.25 -8.89 15.72
N ASN A 117 26.89 -8.15 14.82
CA ASN A 117 27.58 -6.91 15.14
C ASN A 117 26.68 -5.71 14.83
N VAL A 118 26.52 -4.83 15.83
CA VAL A 118 25.99 -3.46 16.01
C VAL A 118 25.87 -2.53 14.77
N ARG A 119 25.69 -3.04 13.55
CA ARG A 119 25.74 -2.31 12.27
C ARG A 119 24.78 -2.85 11.21
N SER A 120 23.73 -3.58 11.58
CA SER A 120 22.73 -4.07 10.63
C SER A 120 21.53 -3.13 10.56
N THR A 121 21.65 -1.98 9.89
CA THR A 121 20.46 -1.22 9.50
C THR A 121 20.56 -0.58 8.12
N PHE A 122 21.38 -1.07 7.19
CA PHE A 122 21.38 -0.52 5.81
C PHE A 122 19.99 -0.53 5.17
N PHE A 123 19.20 -1.56 5.43
CA PHE A 123 17.81 -1.60 5.02
C PHE A 123 16.95 -0.48 5.64
N LYS A 124 17.18 -0.17 6.92
CA LYS A 124 16.55 1.00 7.56
C LYS A 124 17.00 2.27 6.85
N ASP A 125 18.30 2.44 6.61
CA ASP A 125 18.83 3.67 6.02
C ASP A 125 18.23 3.88 4.62
N CYS A 126 18.15 2.83 3.81
CA CYS A 126 17.41 2.84 2.54
C CYS A 126 15.93 3.20 2.70
N LEU A 127 15.23 2.65 3.69
CA LEU A 127 13.82 2.98 3.92
C LEU A 127 13.62 4.43 4.34
N TYR A 128 14.47 4.94 5.23
CA TYR A 128 14.43 6.33 5.66
C TYR A 128 14.73 7.26 4.49
N GLU A 129 15.68 6.93 3.61
CA GLU A 129 15.93 7.68 2.37
C GLU A 129 14.70 7.70 1.45
N VAL A 130 14.10 6.53 1.20
CA VAL A 130 12.93 6.39 0.32
C VAL A 130 11.72 7.16 0.84
N PHE A 131 11.51 7.17 2.15
CA PHE A 131 10.38 7.82 2.81
C PHE A 131 10.75 9.12 3.52
N ASP A 132 11.90 9.71 3.19
CA ASP A 132 12.31 10.96 3.81
C ASP A 132 11.33 12.08 3.44
N ASP A 133 11.11 13.00 4.37
CA ASP A 133 10.34 14.24 4.16
C ASP A 133 8.97 14.02 3.47
N LEU A 134 8.26 12.93 3.80
CA LEU A 134 6.94 12.65 3.24
C LEU A 134 5.90 13.74 3.52
N GLU A 135 6.03 14.44 4.65
CA GLU A 135 5.12 15.51 5.06
C GLU A 135 5.12 16.68 4.08
N SER A 136 6.30 17.13 3.62
CA SER A 136 6.42 18.20 2.63
C SER A 136 5.90 17.77 1.24
N LYS A 137 5.85 16.46 0.99
CA LYS A 137 5.44 15.84 -0.27
C LYS A 137 3.92 15.62 -0.35
N MET A 138 3.13 15.94 0.67
CA MET A 138 1.68 15.78 0.62
C MET A 138 1.01 16.93 -0.16
N GLU A 139 0.21 16.59 -1.17
CA GLU A 139 -0.63 17.56 -1.88
C GLU A 139 -1.96 17.84 -1.16
N ASP A 140 -2.52 19.05 -1.33
CA ASP A 140 -3.77 19.47 -0.66
C ASP A 140 -4.96 18.55 -0.97
N SER A 141 -5.08 18.08 -2.21
CA SER A 141 -6.13 17.14 -2.61
C SER A 141 -6.00 15.80 -1.88
N GLY A 142 -4.76 15.35 -1.68
CA GLY A 142 -4.38 14.21 -0.87
C GLY A 142 -4.73 14.37 0.61
N LYS A 143 -4.42 15.54 1.18
CA LYS A 143 -4.73 15.87 2.57
C LYS A 143 -6.23 15.81 2.86
N GLN A 144 -7.09 16.23 1.93
CA GLN A 144 -8.55 16.09 2.07
C GLN A 144 -9.02 14.63 2.16
N LEU A 145 -8.34 13.72 1.46
CA LEU A 145 -8.61 12.30 1.54
C LEU A 145 -8.21 11.73 2.91
N LEU A 146 -7.03 12.10 3.41
CA LEU A 146 -6.59 11.72 4.76
C LEU A 146 -7.48 12.33 5.84
N GLN A 147 -7.96 13.55 5.66
CA GLN A 147 -8.95 14.19 6.53
C GLN A 147 -10.22 13.35 6.65
N SER A 148 -10.72 12.84 5.52
CA SER A 148 -11.91 12.00 5.49
C SER A 148 -11.68 10.67 6.22
N VAL A 149 -10.51 10.05 6.05
CA VAL A 149 -10.12 8.83 6.77
C VAL A 149 -10.03 9.10 8.27
N LEU A 150 -9.32 10.16 8.67
CA LEU A 150 -9.15 10.56 10.07
C LEU A 150 -10.50 10.84 10.74
N HIS A 151 -11.40 11.53 10.05
CA HIS A 151 -12.76 11.78 10.55
C HIS A 151 -13.53 10.48 10.80
N LEU A 152 -13.41 9.47 9.93
CA LEU A 152 -14.03 8.16 10.15
C LEU A 152 -13.41 7.45 11.37
N MET A 153 -12.09 7.53 11.55
CA MET A 153 -11.38 6.96 12.70
C MET A 153 -11.82 7.58 14.02
N GLU A 154 -11.93 8.91 14.08
CA GLU A 154 -12.42 9.63 15.26
C GLU A 154 -13.84 9.20 15.66
N ASN A 155 -14.62 8.72 14.68
CA ASN A 155 -15.96 8.20 14.87
C ASN A 155 -16.02 6.65 15.01
N GLY A 156 -14.87 6.01 15.22
CA GLY A 156 -14.75 4.60 15.60
C GLY A 156 -14.42 3.63 14.47
N ALA A 157 -14.15 4.09 13.26
CA ALA A 157 -13.64 3.19 12.21
C ALA A 157 -12.24 2.69 12.58
N LEU A 158 -11.99 1.39 12.37
CA LEU A 158 -10.63 0.84 12.45
C LEU A 158 -9.92 1.03 11.12
N VAL A 159 -8.59 1.11 11.14
CA VAL A 159 -7.77 1.24 9.93
C VAL A 159 -6.65 0.22 9.96
N LEU A 160 -6.46 -0.44 8.83
CA LEU A 160 -5.30 -1.27 8.56
C LEU A 160 -4.78 -0.99 7.15
N THR A 161 -3.51 -1.26 6.93
CA THR A 161 -2.85 -1.06 5.64
C THR A 161 -1.77 -2.12 5.39
N THR A 162 -1.49 -2.36 4.12
CA THR A 162 -0.31 -3.13 3.68
C THR A 162 0.83 -2.20 3.25
N ASN A 163 0.68 -0.89 3.37
CA ASN A 163 1.68 0.09 2.98
C ASN A 163 2.74 0.25 4.08
N PHE A 164 3.96 0.57 3.70
CA PHE A 164 5.06 0.82 4.65
C PHE A 164 5.13 2.27 5.13
N ASP A 165 4.56 3.22 4.37
CA ASP A 165 4.53 4.64 4.73
C ASP A 165 3.62 4.91 5.94
N ASN A 166 3.77 6.08 6.55
CA ASN A 166 2.96 6.53 7.69
C ASN A 166 2.24 7.87 7.38
N LEU A 167 1.82 8.08 6.13
CA LEU A 167 1.26 9.35 5.68
C LEU A 167 0.02 9.78 6.48
N LEU A 168 -0.84 8.84 6.86
CA LEU A 168 -2.03 9.12 7.65
C LEU A 168 -1.67 9.61 9.05
N GLU A 169 -0.66 9.01 9.67
CA GLU A 169 -0.17 9.38 10.99
C GLU A 169 0.56 10.72 10.98
N LEU A 170 1.40 10.98 9.96
CA LEU A 170 2.04 12.28 9.75
C LEU A 170 0.98 13.38 9.58
N TYR A 171 -0.01 13.15 8.72
CA TYR A 171 -1.10 14.10 8.53
C TYR A 171 -1.88 14.33 9.83
N ALA A 172 -2.19 13.27 10.58
CA ALA A 172 -2.92 13.41 11.83
C ALA A 172 -2.11 14.19 12.88
N ALA A 173 -0.78 14.00 12.93
CA ALA A 173 0.11 14.75 13.81
C ALA A 173 0.09 16.25 13.50
N ASP A 174 0.12 16.63 12.22
CA ASP A 174 -0.07 18.02 11.76
C ASP A 174 -1.44 18.60 12.18
N GLN A 175 -2.48 17.75 12.25
CA GLN A 175 -3.79 18.13 12.79
C GLN A 175 -3.87 18.08 14.33
N GLY A 176 -2.75 17.92 15.04
CA GLY A 176 -2.68 17.87 16.50
C GLY A 176 -3.24 16.58 17.12
N LYS A 177 -3.26 15.48 16.35
CA LYS A 177 -3.75 14.16 16.77
C LYS A 177 -2.58 13.18 16.79
N GLN A 178 -2.52 12.35 17.83
CA GLN A 178 -1.54 11.27 17.88
C GLN A 178 -2.20 9.98 17.41
N LEU A 179 -1.71 9.45 16.28
CA LEU A 179 -2.04 8.11 15.81
C LEU A 179 -0.88 7.18 16.13
N GLU A 180 -1.18 6.00 16.63
CA GLU A 180 -0.17 4.95 16.87
C GLU A 180 -0.08 4.03 15.65
N SER A 181 1.12 3.85 15.08
CA SER A 181 1.38 2.80 14.11
C SER A 181 1.63 1.48 14.85
N LEU A 182 0.88 0.45 14.46
CA LEU A 182 0.98 -0.92 14.98
C LEU A 182 1.50 -1.82 13.88
N ASP A 183 2.23 -2.86 14.24
CA ASP A 183 2.61 -3.94 13.32
C ASP A 183 2.37 -5.30 13.97
N LEU A 184 2.60 -6.36 13.19
CA LEU A 184 2.33 -7.73 13.62
C LEU A 184 3.38 -8.30 14.60
N THR A 185 4.39 -7.54 15.01
CA THR A 185 5.41 -8.02 15.97
C THR A 185 4.94 -7.93 17.43
N ASP A 186 3.96 -7.08 17.73
CA ASP A 186 3.38 -6.93 19.07
C ASP A 186 1.96 -7.50 19.11
N GLU A 187 1.86 -8.81 19.37
CA GLU A 187 0.58 -9.54 19.45
C GLU A 187 -0.42 -8.92 20.43
N LYS A 188 0.08 -8.35 21.54
CA LYS A 188 -0.78 -7.71 22.54
C LYS A 188 -1.43 -6.46 21.98
N LYS A 189 -0.67 -5.63 21.27
CA LYS A 189 -1.23 -4.43 20.62
C LYS A 189 -2.20 -4.81 19.51
N VAL A 190 -1.88 -5.83 18.71
CA VAL A 190 -2.79 -6.33 17.67
C VAL A 190 -4.10 -6.84 18.28
N LEU A 191 -4.03 -7.59 19.38
CA LEU A 191 -5.22 -8.06 20.10
C LEU A 191 -6.07 -6.88 20.61
N GLU A 192 -5.45 -5.90 21.26
CA GLU A 192 -6.14 -4.73 21.79
C GLU A 192 -6.74 -3.86 20.68
N TRP A 193 -6.10 -3.78 19.52
CA TRP A 193 -6.65 -3.17 18.31
C TRP A 193 -7.88 -3.93 17.80
N ALA A 194 -7.80 -5.26 17.68
CA ALA A 194 -8.92 -6.08 17.22
C ALA A 194 -10.12 -6.05 18.19
N GLN A 195 -9.86 -5.83 19.48
CA GLN A 195 -10.87 -5.62 20.52
C GLN A 195 -11.41 -4.18 20.56
N GLU A 196 -11.00 -3.30 19.63
CA GLU A 196 -11.38 -1.87 19.57
C GLU A 196 -11.00 -1.07 20.82
N LYS A 197 -10.00 -1.53 21.59
CA LYS A 197 -9.48 -0.86 22.79
C LYS A 197 -8.42 0.20 22.46
N ARG A 198 -7.77 0.07 21.30
CA ARG A 198 -6.82 1.06 20.75
C ARG A 198 -7.52 1.91 19.70
N LYS A 199 -7.97 3.09 20.13
CA LYS A 199 -8.54 4.11 19.24
C LYS A 199 -7.40 4.91 18.62
N LEU A 200 -7.63 5.43 17.41
CA LEU A 200 -6.64 6.24 16.67
C LEU A 200 -5.30 5.51 16.50
N SER A 201 -5.36 4.32 15.91
CA SER A 201 -4.18 3.54 15.57
C SER A 201 -4.35 2.86 14.22
N VAL A 202 -3.24 2.70 13.50
CA VAL A 202 -3.18 2.09 12.17
C VAL A 202 -2.44 0.78 12.27
N LEU A 203 -3.06 -0.32 11.83
CA LEU A 203 -2.39 -1.62 11.77
C LEU A 203 -1.68 -1.80 10.42
N HIS A 204 -0.35 -1.80 10.42
CA HIS A 204 0.48 -2.09 9.26
C HIS A 204 0.80 -3.58 9.19
N ILE A 205 0.13 -4.27 8.28
CA ILE A 205 0.27 -5.72 8.10
C ILE A 205 1.70 -6.12 7.73
N HIS A 206 2.35 -5.34 6.87
CA HIS A 206 3.74 -5.57 6.46
C HIS A 206 4.77 -4.81 7.28
N GLY A 207 4.34 -4.14 8.36
CA GLY A 207 5.17 -3.22 9.13
C GLY A 207 5.24 -1.81 8.54
N VAL A 208 5.88 -0.92 9.28
CA VAL A 208 6.00 0.51 8.97
C VAL A 208 7.48 0.91 8.92
N TYR A 209 7.87 1.81 8.02
CA TYR A 209 9.29 2.16 7.82
C TYR A 209 9.97 2.76 9.06
N THR A 210 9.19 3.40 9.93
CA THR A 210 9.68 3.95 11.21
C THR A 210 10.06 2.86 12.21
N ASN A 211 9.57 1.63 12.01
CA ASN A 211 9.98 0.41 12.73
C ASN A 211 10.47 -0.68 11.76
N PRO A 212 11.69 -0.56 11.20
CA PRO A 212 12.21 -1.51 10.21
C PRO A 212 12.33 -2.95 10.70
N SER A 213 12.53 -3.16 12.01
CA SER A 213 12.53 -4.51 12.60
C SER A 213 11.19 -5.22 12.52
N GLY A 214 10.09 -4.46 12.37
CA GLY A 214 8.75 -4.98 12.21
C GLY A 214 8.34 -5.26 10.77
N ILE A 215 9.21 -5.01 9.79
CA ILE A 215 8.88 -5.20 8.38
C ILE A 215 8.86 -6.67 8.01
N VAL A 216 7.77 -7.08 7.36
CA VAL A 216 7.56 -8.44 6.90
C VAL A 216 7.23 -8.44 5.41
N LEU A 217 8.05 -9.12 4.61
CA LEU A 217 7.78 -9.34 3.17
C LEU A 217 7.38 -10.78 2.84
N HIS A 218 7.39 -11.67 3.84
CA HIS A 218 7.17 -13.10 3.64
C HIS A 218 6.22 -13.66 4.69
N PRO A 219 5.34 -14.61 4.33
CA PRO A 219 4.41 -15.26 5.24
C PRO A 219 4.93 -15.80 6.57
N ALA A 220 6.22 -16.13 6.60
CA ALA A 220 6.89 -16.62 7.80
C ALA A 220 7.01 -15.55 8.90
N GLY A 221 7.03 -14.26 8.57
CA GLY A 221 7.31 -13.19 9.53
C GLY A 221 6.17 -12.89 10.51
N TYR A 222 4.94 -13.36 10.25
CA TYR A 222 3.78 -13.17 11.13
C TYR A 222 3.19 -14.47 11.66
N GLN A 223 3.96 -15.57 11.62
CA GLN A 223 3.53 -16.88 12.13
C GLN A 223 3.09 -16.84 13.60
N ASN A 224 3.68 -15.97 14.41
CA ASN A 224 3.31 -15.84 15.81
C ASN A 224 1.86 -15.33 15.95
N VAL A 225 1.48 -14.31 15.17
CA VAL A 225 0.12 -13.78 15.12
C VAL A 225 -0.88 -14.82 14.61
N LEU A 226 -0.58 -15.52 13.50
CA LEU A 226 -1.50 -16.55 12.97
C LEU A 226 -1.71 -17.73 13.93
N ARG A 227 -0.69 -18.06 14.72
CA ARG A 227 -0.77 -19.15 15.72
C ARG A 227 -1.44 -18.70 17.01
N ASN A 228 -1.56 -17.39 17.23
CA ASN A 228 -2.25 -16.86 18.39
C ASN A 228 -3.77 -16.96 18.19
N THR A 229 -4.36 -17.99 18.80
CA THR A 229 -5.79 -18.27 18.71
C THR A 229 -6.66 -17.15 19.27
N GLU A 230 -6.17 -16.38 20.24
CA GLU A 230 -6.91 -15.26 20.79
C GLU A 230 -7.00 -14.10 19.79
N VAL A 231 -5.86 -13.73 19.19
CA VAL A 231 -5.80 -12.69 18.16
C VAL A 231 -6.66 -13.06 16.97
N MET A 232 -6.49 -14.28 16.44
CA MET A 232 -7.25 -14.74 15.27
C MET A 232 -8.77 -14.76 15.52
N ARG A 233 -9.20 -15.13 16.73
CA ARG A 233 -10.61 -15.08 17.12
C ARG A 233 -11.18 -13.66 17.17
N GLU A 234 -10.44 -12.67 17.65
CA GLU A 234 -10.91 -11.28 17.64
C GLU A 234 -10.90 -10.70 16.22
N ILE A 235 -9.89 -11.03 15.40
CA ILE A 235 -9.87 -10.70 13.97
C ILE A 235 -11.09 -11.30 13.24
N GLN A 236 -11.44 -12.56 13.52
CA GLN A 236 -12.63 -13.21 12.96
C GLN A 236 -13.92 -12.46 13.29
N LYS A 237 -14.10 -12.03 14.54
CA LYS A 237 -15.27 -11.22 14.95
C LYS A 237 -15.37 -9.91 14.17
N LEU A 238 -14.25 -9.30 13.76
CA LEU A 238 -14.30 -8.12 12.90
C LEU A 238 -14.96 -8.44 11.55
N TYR A 239 -14.70 -9.60 10.94
CA TYR A 239 -15.38 -10.00 9.69
C TYR A 239 -16.86 -10.26 9.86
N GLU A 240 -17.24 -10.86 10.98
CA GLU A 240 -18.65 -11.15 11.27
C GLU A 240 -19.46 -9.87 11.50
N ASN A 241 -18.85 -8.85 12.11
CA ASN A 241 -19.58 -7.70 12.65
C ASN A 241 -19.29 -6.36 11.96
N LYS A 242 -18.23 -6.26 11.15
CA LYS A 242 -17.81 -5.02 10.47
C LYS A 242 -17.87 -5.17 8.95
N SER A 243 -17.98 -4.03 8.28
CA SER A 243 -17.86 -3.92 6.82
C SER A 243 -16.45 -3.43 6.46
N PHE A 244 -15.72 -4.23 5.70
CA PHE A 244 -14.39 -3.87 5.23
C PHE A 244 -14.50 -3.00 3.98
N LEU A 245 -13.96 -1.78 4.04
CA LEU A 245 -13.94 -0.83 2.94
C LEU A 245 -12.52 -0.70 2.40
N PHE A 246 -12.32 -1.19 1.18
CA PHE A 246 -11.04 -1.19 0.49
C PHE A 246 -10.85 0.12 -0.28
N LEU A 247 -9.84 0.90 0.10
CA LEU A 247 -9.55 2.24 -0.42
C LEU A 247 -8.16 2.24 -1.06
N GLY A 248 -8.08 2.49 -2.36
CA GLY A 248 -6.80 2.48 -3.08
C GLY A 248 -6.14 1.10 -3.19
N CYS A 249 -6.90 0.03 -2.95
CA CYS A 249 -6.45 -1.36 -3.00
C CYS A 249 -6.48 -1.92 -4.42
N GLY A 250 -5.48 -1.59 -5.24
CA GLY A 250 -5.34 -2.19 -6.57
C GLY A 250 -5.01 -3.68 -6.47
N TRP A 251 -3.76 -3.98 -6.10
CA TRP A 251 -3.24 -5.35 -5.94
C TRP A 251 -3.25 -5.85 -4.48
N THR A 252 -3.70 -5.04 -3.53
CA THR A 252 -3.74 -5.40 -2.09
C THR A 252 -4.55 -6.68 -1.85
N VAL A 253 -5.57 -6.94 -2.67
CA VAL A 253 -6.40 -8.16 -2.56
C VAL A 253 -5.68 -9.42 -3.01
N ASP A 254 -4.64 -9.31 -3.84
CA ASP A 254 -3.80 -10.41 -4.32
C ASP A 254 -2.61 -10.69 -3.39
N ASP A 255 -2.44 -9.85 -2.37
CA ASP A 255 -1.38 -10.02 -1.37
C ASP A 255 -1.64 -11.29 -0.55
N THR A 256 -0.73 -12.25 -0.62
CA THR A 256 -0.90 -13.55 0.03
C THR A 256 -0.85 -13.48 1.55
N THR A 257 -0.24 -12.44 2.12
CA THR A 257 -0.19 -12.21 3.56
C THR A 257 -1.49 -11.65 4.07
N PHE A 258 -1.99 -10.62 3.39
CA PHE A 258 -3.34 -10.12 3.56
C PHE A 258 -4.32 -11.28 3.40
N GLN A 259 -4.27 -12.02 2.30
CA GLN A 259 -5.11 -13.19 2.12
C GLN A 259 -4.91 -14.24 3.22
N ALA A 260 -3.72 -14.51 3.74
CA ALA A 260 -3.55 -15.49 4.82
C ALA A 260 -4.24 -15.03 6.11
N LEU A 261 -3.98 -13.80 6.55
CA LEU A 261 -4.61 -13.23 7.74
C LEU A 261 -6.14 -13.09 7.56
N PHE A 262 -6.61 -12.89 6.33
CA PHE A 262 -8.01 -12.66 5.99
C PHE A 262 -8.78 -13.95 5.66
N LEU A 263 -8.16 -14.93 4.97
CA LEU A 263 -8.75 -16.23 4.61
C LEU A 263 -8.68 -17.22 5.77
N GLU A 264 -7.63 -17.22 6.58
CA GLU A 264 -7.60 -18.07 7.78
C GLU A 264 -8.65 -17.63 8.81
N ALA A 265 -8.92 -16.33 8.90
CA ALA A 265 -9.96 -15.79 9.77
C ALA A 265 -11.40 -16.20 9.37
N VAL A 266 -11.62 -16.66 8.13
CA VAL A 266 -12.96 -17.02 7.60
C VAL A 266 -13.15 -18.55 7.47
N LYS A 267 -12.14 -19.35 7.83
CA LYS A 267 -12.14 -20.81 7.56
C LYS A 267 -13.08 -21.65 8.45
N HIS A 268 -13.78 -21.08 9.44
CA HIS A 268 -14.65 -21.84 10.34
C HIS A 268 -15.93 -21.11 10.72
#